data_AF-A0A929E4F5-F1
#
_entry.id   AF-A0A929E4F5-F1
#
_cell.length_a   1.000
_cell.length_b   1.000
_cell.length_c   1.000
_cell.angle_alpha   90.00
_cell.angle_beta   90.00
_cell.angle_gamma   90.00
#
_symmetry.space_group_name_H-M   'P 1'
#
loop_
_entity.id
_entity.type
_entity.pdbx_description
1 polymer ?
#
loop_
_entity_poly.entity_id
_entity_poly.type
_entity_poly.pdbx_seq_one_letter_code
_entity_poly.pdbx_strand_id
1 'polypeptide(L)'
;MTDENMTAEFRLIETGTLVPFRVLKIHTELSPDGKSLYLRAELTLGNGRKEDEEYDDPMDIAEWGSFGFIFVFAVLSFVDARPRGLSEADYNHDDEFKVADFLECLSFRRGELYFSADYIRGRSVKTTVTIKPDGKVTLTTWGRGQAALRWLDRLKGKKLMRLV
;
A
#
# COMPACT_ATOMS: atom_id res chain seq x y z
N MET A 1 24.84 -11.20 8.88
CA MET A 1 24.56 -9.85 9.43
C MET A 1 23.70 -10.08 10.65
N THR A 2 24.15 -9.65 11.82
CA THR A 2 23.43 -9.85 13.09
C THR A 2 22.16 -8.99 13.12
N ASP A 3 21.07 -9.58 13.59
CA ASP A 3 19.67 -9.10 13.62
C ASP A 3 19.44 -7.85 14.52
N GLU A 4 20.48 -7.36 15.20
CA GLU A 4 20.35 -6.36 16.27
C GLU A 4 20.20 -4.90 15.80
N ASN A 5 20.31 -4.61 14.50
CA ASN A 5 20.23 -3.23 13.97
C ASN A 5 19.12 -2.99 12.93
N MET A 6 18.20 -3.94 12.72
CA MET A 6 17.10 -3.74 11.77
C MET A 6 16.01 -2.86 12.40
N THR A 7 15.77 -1.69 11.80
CA THR A 7 14.71 -0.79 12.27
C THR A 7 13.33 -1.40 12.04
N ALA A 8 12.32 -0.91 12.77
CA ALA A 8 10.94 -1.37 12.61
C ALA A 8 10.41 -1.13 11.19
N GLU A 9 10.80 0.00 10.57
CA GLU A 9 10.50 0.31 9.17
C GLU A 9 11.03 -0.77 8.23
N PHE A 10 12.27 -1.22 8.43
CA PHE A 10 12.88 -2.23 7.58
C PHE A 10 12.11 -3.55 7.68
N ARG A 11 11.79 -4.00 8.89
CA ARG A 11 11.03 -5.24 9.11
C ARG A 11 9.65 -5.18 8.46
N LEU A 12 8.94 -4.05 8.59
CA LEU A 12 7.65 -3.87 7.94
C LEU A 12 7.73 -3.93 6.41
N ILE A 13 8.78 -3.31 5.82
CA ILE A 13 9.01 -3.39 4.37
C ILE A 13 9.32 -4.83 3.95
N GLU A 14 10.24 -5.49 4.66
CA GLU A 14 10.62 -6.88 4.39
C GLU A 14 9.39 -7.79 4.39
N THR A 15 8.66 -7.82 5.51
CA THR A 15 7.42 -8.61 5.63
C THR A 15 6.41 -8.24 4.53
N GLY A 16 6.16 -6.95 4.30
CA GLY A 16 5.16 -6.48 3.35
C GLY A 16 5.47 -6.85 1.90
N THR A 17 6.74 -6.90 1.51
CA THR A 17 7.15 -7.29 0.16
C THR A 17 7.06 -8.79 -0.10
N LEU A 18 7.02 -9.61 0.95
CA LEU A 18 6.87 -11.06 0.84
C LEU A 18 5.40 -11.49 0.74
N VAL A 19 4.45 -10.61 1.04
CA VAL A 19 3.02 -10.95 1.07
C VAL A 19 2.54 -11.31 -0.34
N PRO A 20 2.12 -12.56 -0.58
CA PRO A 20 1.54 -12.95 -1.85
C PRO A 20 0.13 -12.38 -2.00
N PHE A 21 -0.23 -11.94 -3.20
CA PHE A 21 -1.58 -11.43 -3.48
C PHE A 21 -1.97 -11.52 -4.96
N ARG A 22 -3.28 -11.50 -5.20
CA ARG A 22 -3.88 -11.41 -6.54
C ARG A 22 -4.79 -10.21 -6.63
N VAL A 23 -4.81 -9.59 -7.80
CA VAL A 23 -5.75 -8.50 -8.12
C VAL A 23 -6.99 -9.18 -8.69
N LEU A 24 -8.14 -8.97 -8.06
CA LEU A 24 -9.42 -9.51 -8.47
C LEU A 24 -10.16 -8.56 -9.41
N LYS A 25 -10.13 -7.26 -9.08
CA LYS A 25 -10.86 -6.24 -9.81
C LYS A 25 -10.15 -4.89 -9.71
N ILE A 26 -10.19 -4.13 -10.79
CA ILE A 26 -9.76 -2.73 -10.83
C ILE A 26 -10.96 -1.90 -11.29
N HIS A 27 -11.22 -0.82 -10.57
CA HIS A 27 -12.19 0.18 -10.93
C HIS A 27 -11.51 1.55 -10.95
N THR A 28 -11.78 2.32 -11.99
CA THR A 28 -11.24 3.67 -12.16
C THR A 28 -12.37 4.61 -12.53
N GLU A 29 -12.43 5.76 -11.87
CA GLU A 29 -13.43 6.78 -12.10
C GLU A 29 -12.73 8.14 -12.20
N LEU A 30 -13.19 8.99 -13.12
CA LEU A 30 -12.73 10.38 -13.19
C LEU A 30 -13.47 11.20 -12.13
N SER A 31 -12.75 12.10 -11.47
CA SER A 31 -13.38 13.08 -10.60
C SER A 31 -14.36 13.97 -11.41
N PRO A 32 -15.36 14.57 -10.75
CA PRO A 32 -16.33 15.43 -11.43
C PRO A 32 -15.72 16.61 -12.19
N ASP A 33 -14.54 17.08 -11.78
CA ASP A 33 -13.79 18.15 -12.46
C ASP A 33 -12.94 17.66 -13.66
N GLY A 34 -12.91 16.35 -13.91
CA GLY A 34 -12.15 15.70 -14.98
C GLY A 34 -10.63 15.70 -14.80
N LYS A 35 -10.11 16.20 -13.68
CA LYS A 35 -8.66 16.42 -13.49
C LYS A 35 -7.95 15.34 -12.69
N SER A 36 -8.69 14.62 -11.85
CA SER A 36 -8.17 13.59 -10.97
C SER A 36 -8.80 12.24 -11.27
N LEU A 37 -8.06 11.18 -10.98
CA LEU A 37 -8.54 9.81 -11.12
C LEU A 37 -8.68 9.20 -9.73
N TYR A 38 -9.86 8.64 -9.48
CA TYR A 38 -10.09 7.67 -8.42
C TYR A 38 -9.75 6.28 -8.94
N LEU A 39 -9.01 5.53 -8.13
CA LEU A 39 -8.73 4.13 -8.40
C LEU A 39 -9.09 3.31 -7.18
N ARG A 40 -9.80 2.21 -7.40
CA ARG A 40 -10.06 1.16 -6.43
C ARG A 40 -9.61 -0.19 -6.99
N ALA A 41 -8.70 -0.85 -6.29
CA ALA A 41 -8.28 -2.21 -6.56
C ALA A 41 -8.79 -3.14 -5.45
N GLU A 42 -9.46 -4.22 -5.85
CA GLU A 42 -9.87 -5.30 -4.97
C GLU A 42 -8.89 -6.45 -5.15
N LEU A 43 -8.29 -6.88 -4.04
CA LEU A 43 -7.27 -7.92 -4.01
C LEU A 43 -7.69 -9.04 -3.05
N THR A 44 -7.03 -10.17 -3.17
CA THR A 44 -7.00 -11.22 -2.15
C THR A 44 -5.56 -11.57 -1.86
N LEU A 45 -5.22 -11.76 -0.59
CA LEU A 45 -3.95 -12.34 -0.18
C LEU A 45 -3.90 -13.81 -0.63
N GLY A 46 -2.68 -14.30 -0.87
CA GLY A 46 -2.40 -15.68 -1.27
C GLY A 46 -2.06 -15.88 -2.75
N ASN A 47 -1.27 -16.92 -2.98
CA ASN A 47 -0.91 -17.44 -4.30
C ASN A 47 -2.01 -18.42 -4.73
N GLY A 48 -3.05 -17.95 -5.39
CA GLY A 48 -4.10 -18.86 -5.89
C GLY A 48 -3.52 -19.97 -6.79
N ARG A 49 -4.15 -21.16 -6.73
CA ARG A 49 -3.99 -22.36 -7.61
C ARG A 49 -2.73 -22.36 -8.50
N LYS A 50 -1.61 -22.79 -7.94
CA LYS A 50 -0.61 -23.55 -8.71
C LYS A 50 -0.73 -25.00 -8.27
N GLU A 51 -0.70 -25.91 -9.22
CA GLU A 51 -1.05 -27.32 -9.03
C GLU A 51 -0.09 -28.08 -8.08
N ASP A 52 1.06 -27.48 -7.73
CA ASP A 52 2.14 -28.12 -6.97
C ASP A 52 2.63 -27.35 -5.72
N GLU A 53 1.98 -26.24 -5.33
CA GLU A 53 2.35 -25.45 -4.14
C GLU A 53 1.23 -25.55 -3.08
N GLU A 54 1.59 -25.82 -1.81
CA GLU A 54 0.66 -25.73 -0.68
C GLU A 54 0.00 -24.34 -0.67
N TYR A 55 -1.33 -24.28 -0.59
CA TYR A 55 -2.03 -23.01 -0.61
C TYR A 55 -1.75 -22.28 0.70
N ASP A 56 -1.09 -21.14 0.64
CA ASP A 56 -1.10 -20.22 1.77
C ASP A 56 -2.55 -19.75 1.98
N ASP A 57 -3.12 -20.06 3.16
CA ASP A 57 -4.46 -19.61 3.53
C ASP A 57 -4.47 -18.06 3.57
N PRO A 58 -5.38 -17.39 2.82
CA PRO A 58 -5.52 -15.94 2.89
C PRO A 58 -5.70 -15.40 4.31
N MET A 59 -6.29 -16.18 5.22
CA MET A 59 -6.44 -15.83 6.63
C MET A 59 -5.09 -15.82 7.37
N ASP A 60 -4.29 -16.87 7.19
CA ASP A 60 -2.95 -16.95 7.78
C ASP A 60 -2.06 -15.81 7.28
N ILE A 61 -2.13 -15.52 5.96
CA ILE A 61 -1.39 -14.39 5.38
C ILE A 61 -1.88 -13.05 5.91
N ALA A 62 -3.19 -12.89 6.11
CA ALA A 62 -3.71 -11.67 6.71
C ALA A 62 -3.15 -11.48 8.12
N GLU A 63 -3.01 -12.53 8.91
CA GLU A 63 -2.49 -12.45 10.27
C GLU A 63 -1.03 -11.99 10.31
N TRP A 64 -0.13 -12.62 9.55
CA TRP A 64 1.29 -12.27 9.60
C TRP A 64 1.66 -11.06 8.72
N GLY A 65 0.96 -10.86 7.60
CA GLY A 65 1.39 -9.95 6.52
C GLY A 65 0.75 -8.57 6.53
N SER A 66 -0.38 -8.38 7.22
CA SER A 66 -1.22 -7.17 7.05
C SER A 66 -0.47 -5.86 7.31
N PHE A 67 0.25 -5.75 8.44
CA PHE A 67 0.93 -4.50 8.79
C PHE A 67 2.02 -4.14 7.78
N GLY A 68 2.86 -5.11 7.39
CA GLY A 68 3.89 -4.88 6.38
C GLY A 68 3.28 -4.51 5.04
N PHE A 69 2.24 -5.23 4.60
CA PHE A 69 1.59 -4.98 3.32
C PHE A 69 1.03 -3.56 3.21
N ILE A 70 0.33 -3.11 4.26
CA ILE A 70 -0.18 -1.74 4.32
C ILE A 70 0.97 -0.74 4.38
N PHE A 71 1.99 -0.98 5.21
CA PHE A 71 3.12 -0.07 5.37
C PHE A 71 3.83 0.19 4.04
N VAL A 72 4.03 -0.85 3.22
CA VAL A 72 4.62 -0.72 1.89
C VAL A 72 3.79 0.21 0.98
N PHE A 73 2.46 0.07 0.95
CA PHE A 73 1.61 1.01 0.20
C PHE A 73 1.62 2.41 0.76
N ALA A 74 1.70 2.56 2.08
CA ALA A 74 1.82 3.86 2.72
C ALA A 74 3.11 4.58 2.31
N VAL A 75 4.25 3.87 2.35
CA VAL A 75 5.56 4.37 1.90
C VAL A 75 5.53 4.73 0.41
N LEU A 76 5.08 3.82 -0.45
CA LEU A 76 5.00 4.06 -1.90
C LEU A 76 4.11 5.26 -2.22
N SER A 77 2.99 5.38 -1.51
CA SER A 77 2.09 6.52 -1.70
C SER A 77 2.70 7.83 -1.19
N PHE A 78 3.38 7.82 -0.05
CA PHE A 78 4.07 8.99 0.48
C PHE A 78 5.19 9.47 -0.45
N VAL A 79 6.02 8.56 -0.96
CA VAL A 79 7.13 8.87 -1.87
C VAL A 79 6.64 9.49 -3.17
N ASP A 80 5.57 8.94 -3.76
CA ASP A 80 5.02 9.47 -5.00
C ASP A 80 4.22 10.78 -4.76
N ALA A 81 3.92 11.15 -3.51
CA ALA A 81 2.98 12.23 -3.19
C ALA A 81 3.60 13.60 -3.38
N ARG A 82 2.84 14.48 -4.04
CA ARG A 82 3.20 15.87 -4.27
C ARG A 82 2.32 16.78 -3.41
N PRO A 83 2.83 17.94 -2.96
CA PRO A 83 2.00 18.91 -2.29
C PRO A 83 0.94 19.49 -3.23
N ARG A 84 -0.11 20.07 -2.65
CA ARG A 84 -1.22 20.70 -3.38
C ARG A 84 -1.70 21.94 -2.63
N GLY A 85 -1.72 23.08 -3.33
CA GLY A 85 -2.25 24.33 -2.79
C GLY A 85 -1.51 24.73 -1.52
N LEU A 86 -2.25 24.95 -0.43
CA LEU A 86 -1.68 25.44 0.84
C LEU A 86 -0.72 24.44 1.51
N SER A 87 -0.75 23.16 1.14
CA SER A 87 0.14 22.15 1.74
C SER A 87 1.60 22.28 1.29
N GLU A 88 1.89 23.14 0.30
CA GLU A 88 3.27 23.44 -0.12
C GLU A 88 4.11 24.06 1.01
N ALA A 89 3.48 24.79 1.93
CA ALA A 89 4.17 25.42 3.06
C ALA A 89 4.81 24.40 4.01
N ASP A 90 4.22 23.21 4.15
CA ASP A 90 4.67 22.15 5.06
C ASP A 90 5.47 21.05 4.34
N TYR A 91 5.72 21.19 3.03
CA TYR A 91 6.40 20.16 2.24
C TYR A 91 7.91 20.31 2.30
N ASN A 92 8.59 19.26 2.74
CA ASN A 92 10.03 19.11 2.57
C ASN A 92 10.33 17.84 1.78
N HIS A 93 11.03 17.95 0.65
CA HIS A 93 11.39 16.82 -0.22
C HIS A 93 12.10 15.67 0.52
N ASP A 94 12.91 16.01 1.53
CA ASP A 94 13.78 15.05 2.23
C ASP A 94 13.09 14.37 3.43
N ASP A 95 11.81 14.68 3.68
CA ASP A 95 11.03 13.93 4.66
C ASP A 95 10.94 12.45 4.28
N GLU A 96 11.12 11.61 5.28
CA GLU A 96 10.91 10.16 5.20
C GLU A 96 9.63 9.76 5.91
N PHE A 97 8.86 8.82 5.36
CA PHE A 97 7.71 8.21 6.03
C PHE A 97 8.17 7.34 7.20
N LYS A 98 7.66 7.59 8.40
CA LYS A 98 8.07 6.90 9.64
C LYS A 98 6.96 5.97 10.15
N VAL A 99 7.32 5.06 11.05
CA VAL A 99 6.34 4.22 11.76
C VAL A 99 5.31 5.06 12.52
N ALA A 100 5.69 6.22 13.05
CA ALA A 100 4.75 7.11 13.72
C ALA A 100 3.64 7.61 12.78
N ASP A 101 3.99 8.08 11.57
CA ASP A 101 3.01 8.51 10.56
C ASP A 101 2.06 7.35 10.17
N PHE A 102 2.62 6.14 10.09
CA PHE A 102 1.85 4.94 9.80
C PHE A 102 0.81 4.64 10.88
N LEU A 103 1.23 4.62 12.15
CA LEU A 103 0.34 4.30 13.27
C LEU A 103 -0.74 5.37 13.49
N GLU A 104 -0.42 6.64 13.26
CA GLU A 104 -1.41 7.74 13.32
C GLU A 104 -2.54 7.57 12.30
N CYS A 105 -2.25 6.99 11.13
CA CYS A 105 -3.21 6.75 10.06
C CYS A 105 -3.89 5.37 10.13
N LEU A 106 -3.50 4.52 11.10
CA LEU A 106 -3.97 3.16 11.24
C LEU A 106 -5.11 3.08 12.26
N SER A 107 -6.14 2.29 11.94
CA SER A 107 -7.25 2.03 12.83
C SER A 107 -7.78 0.61 12.65
N PHE A 108 -8.31 0.04 13.73
CA PHE A 108 -8.99 -1.25 13.69
C PHE A 108 -10.45 -1.05 14.04
N ARG A 109 -11.36 -1.48 13.15
CA ARG A 109 -12.80 -1.33 13.37
C ARG A 109 -13.55 -2.48 12.71
N ARG A 110 -14.57 -3.00 13.40
CA ARG A 110 -15.44 -4.09 12.89
C ARG A 110 -14.65 -5.31 12.39
N GLY A 111 -13.55 -5.65 13.06
CA GLY A 111 -12.72 -6.80 12.70
C GLY A 111 -11.77 -6.57 11.52
N GLU A 112 -11.68 -5.35 10.97
CA GLU A 112 -10.87 -5.05 9.79
C GLU A 112 -9.79 -4.01 10.13
N LEU A 113 -8.63 -4.15 9.49
CA LEU A 113 -7.52 -3.21 9.61
C LEU A 113 -7.64 -2.15 8.52
N TYR A 114 -7.59 -0.88 8.90
CA TYR A 114 -7.74 0.27 8.01
C TYR A 114 -6.55 1.21 8.15
N PHE A 115 -5.91 1.50 7.04
CA PHE A 115 -5.05 2.66 6.91
C PHE A 115 -5.74 3.68 6.02
N SER A 116 -5.81 4.94 6.47
CA SER A 116 -6.34 6.04 5.67
C SER A 116 -5.49 7.28 5.91
N ALA A 117 -4.80 7.72 4.86
CA ALA A 117 -3.95 8.90 4.90
C ALA A 117 -4.41 9.90 3.84
N ASP A 118 -4.70 11.11 4.29
CA ASP A 118 -5.07 12.23 3.41
C ASP A 118 -3.82 13.08 3.09
N TYR A 119 -3.32 13.80 4.09
CA TYR A 119 -2.07 14.56 4.02
C TYR A 119 -1.11 14.14 5.12
N ILE A 120 0.18 14.11 4.80
CA ILE A 120 1.25 13.89 5.76
C ILE A 120 2.39 14.85 5.40
N ARG A 121 2.73 15.78 6.30
CA ARG A 121 3.83 16.77 6.12
C ARG A 121 3.85 17.39 4.71
N GLY A 122 2.75 18.09 4.41
CA GLY A 122 2.55 18.77 3.13
C GLY A 122 2.24 17.86 1.93
N ARG A 123 2.40 16.53 2.02
CA ARG A 123 2.17 15.61 0.88
C ARG A 123 0.74 15.12 0.81
N SER A 124 0.13 15.20 -0.38
CA SER A 124 -1.21 14.65 -0.66
C SER A 124 -1.15 13.13 -0.91
N VAL A 125 -1.13 12.34 0.16
CA VAL A 125 -1.07 10.87 0.13
C VAL A 125 -2.36 10.26 -0.45
N LYS A 126 -3.53 10.71 0.04
CA LYS A 126 -4.87 10.35 -0.46
C LYS A 126 -5.02 8.86 -0.78
N THR A 127 -4.63 8.00 0.16
CA THR A 127 -4.60 6.54 -0.01
C THR A 127 -5.29 5.86 1.16
N THR A 128 -6.10 4.85 0.85
CA THR A 128 -6.71 3.98 1.87
C THR A 128 -6.44 2.53 1.52
N VAL A 129 -6.10 1.74 2.54
CA VAL A 129 -5.96 0.29 2.45
C VAL A 129 -6.80 -0.33 3.55
N THR A 130 -7.68 -1.26 3.19
CA THR A 130 -8.44 -2.07 4.14
C THR A 130 -8.10 -3.54 3.93
N ILE A 131 -7.77 -4.24 5.01
CA ILE A 131 -7.58 -5.69 5.01
C ILE A 131 -8.61 -6.32 5.95
N LYS A 132 -9.30 -7.33 5.43
CA LYS A 132 -10.27 -8.14 6.17
C LYS A 132 -9.62 -9.42 6.71
N PRO A 133 -10.21 -10.06 7.75
CA PRO A 133 -9.70 -11.32 8.28
C PRO A 133 -9.67 -12.46 7.27
N ASP A 134 -10.50 -12.42 6.23
CA ASP A 134 -10.54 -13.42 5.15
C ASP A 134 -9.50 -13.16 4.05
N GLY A 135 -8.54 -12.27 4.27
CA GLY A 135 -7.49 -11.91 3.32
C GLY A 135 -7.96 -11.05 2.15
N LYS A 136 -9.22 -10.56 2.15
CA LYS A 136 -9.65 -9.58 1.14
C LYS A 136 -9.05 -8.21 1.44
N VAL A 137 -8.54 -7.57 0.41
CA VAL A 137 -7.95 -6.23 0.50
C VAL A 137 -8.67 -5.27 -0.45
N THR A 138 -8.92 -4.05 0.02
CA THR A 138 -9.32 -2.94 -0.83
C THR A 138 -8.26 -1.84 -0.75
N LEU A 139 -7.64 -1.52 -1.88
CA LEU A 139 -6.73 -0.39 -2.04
C LEU A 139 -7.44 0.71 -2.83
N THR A 140 -7.49 1.92 -2.29
CA THR A 140 -7.99 3.08 -3.00
C THR A 140 -7.00 4.23 -3.01
N THR A 141 -6.97 4.97 -4.12
CA THR A 141 -6.20 6.20 -4.25
C THR A 141 -7.01 7.28 -4.93
N TRP A 142 -6.82 8.54 -4.53
CA TRP A 142 -7.48 9.69 -5.14
C TRP A 142 -6.49 10.70 -5.71
N GLY A 143 -6.65 11.06 -6.98
CA GLY A 143 -5.79 12.05 -7.64
C GLY A 143 -4.35 11.58 -7.82
N ARG A 144 -4.12 10.26 -7.86
CA ARG A 144 -2.79 9.64 -8.03
C ARG A 144 -2.60 8.99 -9.40
N GLY A 145 -3.52 9.23 -10.33
CA GLY A 145 -3.52 8.59 -11.65
C GLY A 145 -3.46 7.07 -11.50
N GLN A 146 -2.56 6.42 -12.24
CA GLN A 146 -2.37 4.96 -12.23
C GLN A 146 -1.27 4.50 -11.26
N ALA A 147 -0.87 5.31 -10.26
CA ALA A 147 0.24 4.98 -9.35
C ALA A 147 0.02 3.66 -8.61
N ALA A 148 -1.19 3.43 -8.09
CA ALA A 148 -1.54 2.18 -7.42
C ALA A 148 -1.32 0.94 -8.28
N LEU A 149 -1.59 1.00 -9.59
CA LEU A 149 -1.32 -0.13 -10.49
C LEU A 149 0.17 -0.41 -10.62
N ARG A 150 0.99 0.66 -10.73
CA ARG A 150 2.45 0.53 -10.79
C ARG A 150 3.02 -0.08 -9.51
N TRP A 151 2.48 0.31 -8.35
CA TRP A 151 2.87 -0.27 -7.06
C TRP A 151 2.53 -1.76 -7.01
N LEU A 152 1.31 -2.14 -7.41
CA LEU A 152 0.89 -3.54 -7.48
C LEU A 152 1.75 -4.38 -8.43
N ASP A 153 2.08 -3.85 -9.62
CA ASP A 153 2.98 -4.53 -10.57
C ASP A 153 4.41 -4.69 -10.00
N ARG A 154 4.92 -3.66 -9.31
CA ARG A 154 6.24 -3.70 -8.66
C ARG A 154 6.29 -4.76 -7.56
N LEU A 155 5.26 -4.84 -6.72
CA LEU A 155 5.18 -5.83 -5.64
C LEU A 155 4.96 -7.26 -6.14
N LYS A 156 4.30 -7.45 -7.29
CA LYS A 156 4.22 -8.76 -7.95
C LYS A 156 5.51 -9.23 -8.60
N GLY A 157 6.58 -8.43 -8.57
CA GLY A 157 7.88 -8.81 -9.14
C GLY A 157 7.91 -8.83 -10.67
N LYS A 158 6.99 -8.15 -11.38
CA LYS A 158 7.22 -7.88 -12.81
C LYS A 158 8.47 -7.02 -12.90
N LYS A 159 9.57 -7.61 -13.39
CA LYS A 159 10.82 -6.92 -13.73
C LYS A 159 10.49 -5.61 -14.43
N LEU A 160 10.62 -4.50 -13.71
CA LEU A 160 10.87 -3.21 -14.33
C LEU A 160 12.08 -3.42 -15.24
N MET A 161 11.86 -3.13 -16.52
CA MET A 161 12.69 -3.34 -17.69
C MET A 161 14.19 -3.59 -17.42
N ARG A 162 14.75 -4.60 -18.10
CA ARG A 162 16.19 -4.63 -18.43
C ARG A 162 16.51 -3.28 -19.08
N LEU A 163 17.41 -2.50 -18.47
CA LEU A 163 18.19 -1.53 -19.23
C LEU A 163 18.90 -2.33 -20.33
N VAL A 164 18.60 -1.99 -21.58
CA VAL A 164 19.48 -2.25 -22.72
C VAL A 164 20.50 -1.12 -22.74
#